data_AF-A0A565BI53-F1
#
_entry.id   AF-A0A565BI53-F1
#
_cell.length_a   1.000
_cell.length_b   1.000
_cell.length_c   1.000
_cell.angle_alpha   90.00
_cell.angle_beta   90.00
_cell.angle_gamma   90.00
#
_symmetry.space_group_name_H-M   'P 1'
#
loop_
_entity.id
_entity.type
_entity.pdbx_description
1 polymer ?
#
loop_
_entity_poly.entity_id
_entity_poly.type
_entity_poly.pdbx_seq_one_letter_code
_entity_poly.pdbx_strand_id
1 'polypeptide(L)'
;MQKKTSLWFQFEKIGVNQNKKEAIGEGESVLKKDVPLFGVLTEEQVGINPATGRPRIHPDLLEGMRIYLLADLGMDRVVKESIVKNSIEPLKNAPNGQDTLTLGPGPIISTDLDKWKGIVFCYEQNQEFTQRKQVSFVKDKLMQHAIQSG
;
A
#
# COMPACT_ATOMS: atom_id res chain seq x y z
N MET A 1 -67.52 -16.73 -12.33
CA MET A 1 -66.66 -16.09 -13.35
C MET A 1 -65.34 -15.70 -12.70
N GLN A 2 -64.29 -16.49 -12.95
CA GLN A 2 -62.92 -16.18 -12.56
C GLN A 2 -62.36 -15.08 -13.45
N LYS A 3 -61.50 -14.22 -12.86
CA LYS A 3 -60.48 -13.31 -13.43
C LYS A 3 -60.17 -12.30 -12.31
N LYS A 4 -58.97 -12.07 -11.79
CA LYS A 4 -57.61 -12.43 -12.19
C LYS A 4 -56.76 -12.46 -10.92
N THR A 5 -56.02 -13.55 -10.77
CA THR A 5 -54.78 -13.62 -10.01
C THR A 5 -53.74 -12.66 -10.63
N SER A 6 -52.65 -12.43 -9.88
CA SER A 6 -51.39 -11.85 -10.34
C SER A 6 -51.22 -10.35 -10.13
N LEU A 7 -51.08 -9.97 -8.85
CA LEU A 7 -50.36 -8.77 -8.41
C LEU A 7 -49.00 -9.14 -7.80
N TRP A 8 -48.41 -10.24 -8.29
CA TRP A 8 -47.10 -10.78 -7.90
C TRP A 8 -46.10 -10.83 -9.06
N PHE A 9 -46.43 -10.20 -10.20
CA PHE A 9 -45.57 -10.21 -11.40
C PHE A 9 -45.26 -8.79 -11.87
N GLN A 10 -44.57 -7.99 -11.05
CA GLN A 10 -43.98 -6.74 -11.57
C GLN A 10 -42.82 -6.19 -10.73
N PHE A 11 -41.98 -7.02 -10.10
CA PHE A 11 -40.77 -6.50 -9.43
C PHE A 11 -39.57 -7.46 -9.50
N GLU A 12 -39.39 -8.13 -10.64
CA GLU A 12 -38.24 -9.01 -10.86
C GLU A 12 -37.62 -8.75 -12.24
N LYS A 13 -36.98 -7.59 -12.39
CA LYS A 13 -35.91 -7.35 -13.37
C LYS A 13 -34.99 -6.23 -12.88
N ILE A 14 -34.28 -6.45 -11.79
CA ILE A 14 -32.95 -5.83 -11.62
C ILE A 14 -31.98 -6.84 -12.21
N GLY A 15 -31.87 -6.82 -13.54
CA GLY A 15 -30.91 -7.62 -14.26
C GLY A 15 -29.51 -7.20 -13.85
N VAL A 16 -28.83 -8.07 -13.10
CA VAL A 16 -27.39 -8.01 -12.91
C VAL A 16 -26.76 -8.24 -14.29
N ASN A 17 -26.37 -7.15 -14.95
CA ASN A 17 -25.66 -7.23 -16.23
C ASN A 17 -24.15 -7.36 -15.96
N GLN A 18 -23.68 -8.60 -15.84
CA GLN A 18 -22.26 -8.95 -15.71
C GLN A 18 -21.57 -9.07 -17.09
N ASN A 19 -21.69 -8.08 -17.96
CA ASN A 19 -20.92 -8.06 -19.21
C ASN A 19 -20.64 -6.64 -19.69
N LYS A 20 -19.58 -6.03 -19.18
CA LYS A 20 -18.87 -4.97 -19.90
C LYS A 20 -17.42 -5.38 -20.07
N LYS A 21 -17.16 -5.85 -21.29
CA LYS A 21 -15.87 -6.30 -21.80
C LYS A 21 -14.87 -5.15 -21.76
N GLU A 22 -13.64 -5.52 -21.45
CA GLU A 22 -12.43 -4.72 -21.38
C GLU A 22 -12.28 -3.81 -22.61
N ALA A 23 -12.19 -2.51 -22.35
CA ALA A 23 -11.66 -1.53 -23.28
C ALA A 23 -10.42 -0.93 -22.60
N ILE A 24 -9.24 -1.24 -23.13
CA ILE A 24 -7.99 -0.60 -22.78
C ILE A 24 -7.98 0.75 -23.48
N GLY A 25 -7.89 1.84 -22.70
CA GLY A 25 -7.52 3.16 -23.21
C GLY A 25 -8.57 4.25 -23.05
N GLU A 26 -8.86 4.63 -21.80
CA GLU A 26 -9.15 5.99 -21.34
C GLU A 26 -9.26 5.88 -19.81
N GLY A 27 -8.14 6.13 -19.11
CA GLY A 27 -8.08 5.97 -17.66
C GLY A 27 -9.16 6.83 -17.00
N GLU A 28 -10.04 6.23 -16.20
CA GLU A 28 -11.00 6.98 -15.40
C GLU A 28 -10.21 7.97 -14.53
N SER A 29 -10.31 9.25 -14.86
CA SER A 29 -9.66 10.30 -14.08
C SER A 29 -10.21 10.27 -12.67
N VAL A 30 -9.32 10.15 -11.67
CA VAL A 30 -9.71 10.16 -10.25
C VAL A 30 -10.48 11.44 -9.91
N LEU A 31 -10.18 12.54 -10.62
CA LEU A 31 -10.90 13.80 -10.54
C LEU A 31 -11.91 13.88 -11.68
N LYS A 32 -13.20 13.94 -11.33
CA LYS A 32 -14.28 14.24 -12.27
C LYS A 32 -14.47 15.75 -12.37
N LYS A 33 -14.80 16.26 -13.56
CA LYS A 33 -15.03 17.69 -13.85
C LYS A 33 -16.11 18.31 -12.96
N ASP A 34 -17.09 17.50 -12.55
CA ASP A 34 -18.25 17.94 -11.77
C ASP A 34 -17.99 18.03 -10.26
N VAL A 35 -16.78 17.67 -9.80
CA VAL A 35 -16.45 17.58 -8.38
C VAL A 35 -15.68 18.84 -7.94
N PRO A 36 -15.91 19.38 -6.71
CA PRO A 36 -15.30 20.64 -6.24
C PRO A 36 -13.77 20.68 -6.27
N LEU A 37 -13.11 19.52 -6.26
CA LEU A 37 -11.65 19.40 -6.30
C LEU A 37 -11.04 19.56 -7.71
N PHE A 38 -11.88 19.59 -8.75
CA PHE A 38 -11.41 19.75 -10.13
C PHE A 38 -10.78 21.14 -10.32
N GLY A 39 -9.56 21.20 -10.82
CA GLY A 39 -8.78 22.44 -10.96
C GLY A 39 -8.07 22.90 -9.67
N VAL A 40 -8.36 22.26 -8.53
CA VAL A 40 -7.64 22.48 -7.28
C VAL A 40 -6.42 21.57 -7.20
N LEU A 41 -6.62 20.28 -7.48
CA LEU A 41 -5.57 19.26 -7.45
C LEU A 41 -5.29 18.73 -8.87
N THR A 42 -4.06 18.27 -9.10
CA THR A 42 -3.69 17.58 -10.35
C THR A 42 -3.84 16.06 -10.20
N GLU A 43 -4.07 15.36 -11.30
CA GLU A 43 -4.22 13.90 -11.29
C GLU A 43 -2.97 13.18 -10.74
N GLU A 44 -1.79 13.75 -10.95
CA GLU A 44 -0.54 13.27 -10.35
C GLU A 44 -0.56 13.30 -8.81
N GLN A 45 -1.30 14.24 -8.21
CA GLN A 45 -1.35 14.39 -6.75
C GLN A 45 -2.31 13.39 -6.09
N VAL A 46 -3.41 13.04 -6.77
CA VAL A 46 -4.47 12.18 -6.21
C VAL A 46 -4.49 10.76 -6.76
N GLY A 47 -3.73 10.50 -7.82
CA GLY A 47 -3.64 9.19 -8.44
C GLY A 47 -3.05 8.10 -7.54
N ILE A 48 -2.97 6.90 -8.10
CA ILE A 48 -2.31 5.75 -7.45
C ILE A 48 -0.80 5.94 -7.59
N ASN A 49 -0.07 5.74 -6.49
CA ASN A 49 1.38 5.73 -6.54
C ASN A 49 1.86 4.42 -7.22
N PRO A 50 2.58 4.48 -8.36
CA PRO A 50 3.01 3.28 -9.08
C PRO A 50 3.97 2.41 -8.27
N ALA A 51 4.70 3.00 -7.31
CA ALA A 51 5.66 2.26 -6.48
C ALA A 51 4.99 1.44 -5.38
N THR A 52 3.90 1.94 -4.79
CA THR A 52 3.25 1.32 -3.62
C THR A 52 1.90 0.70 -3.94
N GLY A 53 1.31 1.03 -5.10
CA GLY A 53 -0.06 0.64 -5.47
C GLY A 53 -1.15 1.29 -4.61
N ARG A 54 -0.79 2.21 -3.70
CA ARG A 54 -1.71 2.89 -2.79
C ARG A 54 -2.14 4.24 -3.36
N PRO A 55 -3.35 4.73 -3.03
CA PRO A 55 -3.74 6.09 -3.37
C PRO A 55 -2.78 7.08 -2.68
N ARG A 56 -2.38 8.13 -3.41
CA ARG A 56 -1.50 9.16 -2.87
C ARG A 56 -2.16 9.94 -1.73
N ILE A 57 -3.44 10.29 -1.90
CA ILE A 57 -4.24 10.93 -0.86
C ILE A 57 -5.32 9.94 -0.41
N HIS A 58 -5.44 9.76 0.90
CA HIS A 58 -6.46 8.92 1.50
C HIS A 58 -7.85 9.41 1.09
N PRO A 59 -8.80 8.52 0.75
CA PRO A 59 -10.15 8.91 0.34
C PRO A 59 -10.85 9.84 1.35
N ASP A 60 -10.65 9.61 2.64
CA ASP A 60 -11.25 10.45 3.70
C ASP A 60 -10.73 11.89 3.69
N LEU A 61 -9.44 12.09 3.40
CA LEU A 61 -8.89 13.43 3.27
C LEU A 61 -9.43 14.14 2.03
N LEU A 62 -9.61 13.40 0.92
CA LEU A 62 -10.26 13.95 -0.26
C LEU A 62 -11.70 14.36 0.03
N GLU A 63 -12.43 13.56 0.80
CA GLU A 63 -13.78 13.91 1.25
C GLU A 63 -13.76 15.13 2.17
N GLY A 64 -12.83 15.20 3.13
CA GLY A 64 -12.64 16.36 3.99
C GLY A 64 -12.35 17.63 3.20
N MET A 65 -11.52 17.56 2.16
CA MET A 65 -11.24 18.70 1.27
C MET A 65 -12.47 19.11 0.46
N ARG A 66 -13.28 18.15 0.00
CA ARG A 66 -14.57 18.44 -0.68
C ARG A 66 -15.50 19.20 0.26
N ILE A 67 -15.66 18.71 1.49
CA ILE A 67 -16.48 19.34 2.51
C ILE A 67 -15.97 20.75 2.82
N TYR A 68 -14.66 20.92 2.98
CA TYR A 68 -14.04 22.22 3.25
C TYR A 68 -14.31 23.26 2.16
N LEU A 69 -14.21 22.87 0.89
CA LEU A 69 -14.49 23.77 -0.24
C LEU A 69 -15.98 24.18 -0.31
N LEU A 70 -16.89 23.27 0.03
CA LEU A 70 -18.34 23.51 0.03
C LEU A 70 -18.83 24.23 1.29
N ALA A 71 -18.13 24.10 2.41
CA ALA A 71 -18.53 24.68 3.69
C ALA A 71 -18.55 26.21 3.61
N ASP A 72 -19.61 26.83 4.12
CA ASP A 72 -19.67 28.29 4.23
C ASP A 72 -18.93 28.77 5.48
N LEU A 73 -17.65 29.09 5.28
CA LEU A 73 -16.73 29.57 6.32
C LEU A 73 -16.58 31.11 6.28
N GLY A 74 -17.37 31.82 5.46
CA GLY A 74 -17.20 33.27 5.26
C GLY A 74 -15.93 33.66 4.50
N MET A 75 -15.21 32.70 3.94
CA MET A 75 -14.05 32.91 3.07
C MET A 75 -14.42 32.65 1.62
N ASP A 76 -13.84 33.45 0.71
CA ASP A 76 -13.98 33.23 -0.73
C ASP A 76 -13.46 31.86 -1.14
N ARG A 77 -14.14 31.24 -2.09
CA ARG A 77 -13.76 29.93 -2.63
C ARG A 77 -12.32 29.92 -3.14
N VAL A 78 -11.89 30.99 -3.82
CA VAL A 78 -10.53 31.14 -4.34
C VAL A 78 -9.47 31.05 -3.24
N VAL A 79 -9.77 31.61 -2.06
CA VAL A 79 -8.88 31.54 -0.89
C VAL A 79 -8.84 30.13 -0.32
N LYS A 80 -9.97 29.44 -0.25
CA LYS A 80 -9.99 28.03 0.20
C LYS A 80 -9.20 27.13 -0.74
N GLU A 81 -9.32 27.35 -2.05
CA GLU A 81 -8.58 26.60 -3.06
C GLU A 81 -7.06 26.84 -2.94
N SER A 82 -6.63 28.08 -2.70
CA SER A 82 -5.22 28.38 -2.50
C SER A 82 -4.67 27.76 -1.22
N ILE A 83 -5.44 27.74 -0.14
CA ILE A 83 -5.08 27.06 1.12
C ILE A 83 -4.86 25.56 0.87
N VAL A 84 -5.80 24.90 0.17
CA VAL A 84 -5.68 23.47 -0.14
C VAL A 84 -4.45 23.20 -1.01
N LYS A 85 -4.22 24.02 -2.04
CA LYS A 85 -3.02 23.92 -2.91
C LYS A 85 -1.73 24.05 -2.11
N ASN A 86 -1.61 25.11 -1.31
CA ASN A 86 -0.42 25.42 -0.51
C ASN A 86 -0.14 24.35 0.56
N SER A 87 -1.18 23.67 1.03
CA SER A 87 -1.01 22.58 1.99
C SER A 87 -0.46 21.29 1.36
N ILE A 88 -0.74 21.02 0.08
CA ILE A 88 -0.42 19.75 -0.59
C ILE A 88 0.88 19.84 -1.38
N GLU A 89 1.18 20.98 -1.98
CA GLU A 89 2.39 21.21 -2.76
C GLU A 89 3.70 20.85 -2.03
N PRO A 90 3.94 21.27 -0.76
CA PRO A 90 5.16 20.91 -0.05
C PRO A 90 5.25 19.41 0.26
N LEU A 91 4.10 18.74 0.45
CA LEU A 91 4.04 17.33 0.78
C LEU A 91 4.40 16.43 -0.41
N LYS A 92 4.25 16.92 -1.66
CA LYS A 92 4.67 16.21 -2.88
C LYS A 92 6.18 15.98 -2.93
N ASN A 93 6.97 16.97 -2.48
CA ASN A 93 8.42 16.96 -2.61
C ASN A 93 9.13 16.41 -1.37
N ALA A 94 8.42 16.28 -0.24
CA ALA A 94 9.00 15.82 1.01
C ALA A 94 9.12 14.29 1.05
N PRO A 95 10.24 13.72 1.55
CA PRO A 95 10.47 12.28 1.58
C PRO A 95 9.47 11.51 2.46
N ASN A 96 8.90 12.16 3.46
CA ASN A 96 7.89 11.63 4.39
C ASN A 96 6.53 12.34 4.27
N GLY A 97 6.38 13.29 3.33
CA GLY A 97 5.15 14.08 3.19
C GLY A 97 3.95 13.25 2.73
N GLN A 98 4.21 12.19 1.98
CA GLN A 98 3.18 11.30 1.45
C GLN A 98 2.47 10.50 2.56
N ASP A 99 3.16 10.21 3.66
CA ASP A 99 2.63 9.39 4.76
C ASP A 99 1.46 10.10 5.44
N THR A 100 1.60 11.43 5.64
CA THR A 100 0.53 12.29 6.19
C THR A 100 -0.73 12.24 5.34
N LEU A 101 -0.59 12.22 4.00
CA LEU A 101 -1.73 12.18 3.09
C LEU A 101 -2.34 10.79 2.97
N THR A 102 -1.57 9.73 3.21
CA THR A 102 -2.04 8.35 3.05
C THR A 102 -2.73 7.83 4.33
N LEU A 103 -2.56 8.52 5.47
CA LEU A 103 -3.05 8.09 6.81
C LEU A 103 -2.60 6.67 7.20
N GLY A 104 -1.48 6.20 6.64
CA GLY A 104 -0.91 4.89 6.94
C GLY A 104 0.06 4.94 8.13
N PRO A 105 0.40 3.78 8.72
CA PRO A 105 1.54 3.72 9.62
C PRO A 105 2.81 4.11 8.87
N GLY A 106 3.57 5.05 9.44
CA GLY A 106 4.83 5.51 8.87
C GLY A 106 5.85 4.37 8.74
N PRO A 107 6.91 4.58 7.94
CA PRO A 107 7.92 3.57 7.71
C PRO A 107 8.62 3.20 9.03
N ILE A 108 8.70 1.89 9.30
CA ILE A 108 9.45 1.37 10.42
C ILE A 108 10.92 1.30 9.99
N ILE A 109 11.70 2.32 10.39
CA ILE A 109 13.14 2.35 10.15
C ILE A 109 13.84 1.59 11.28
N SER A 110 14.49 0.48 10.96
CA SER A 110 15.34 -0.24 11.91
C SER A 110 16.71 0.42 11.97
N THR A 111 17.16 0.78 13.18
CA THR A 111 18.53 1.25 13.44
C THR A 111 19.53 0.11 13.63
N ASP A 112 19.02 -1.10 13.87
CA ASP A 112 19.81 -2.30 14.06
C ASP A 112 20.33 -2.81 12.71
N LEU A 113 21.64 -2.62 12.49
CA LEU A 113 22.36 -3.06 11.30
C LEU A 113 22.61 -4.57 11.29
N ASP A 114 22.59 -5.21 12.46
CA ASP A 114 22.86 -6.64 12.59
C ASP A 114 21.58 -7.49 12.49
N LYS A 115 20.40 -6.83 12.53
CA LYS A 115 19.12 -7.47 12.22
C LYS A 115 19.17 -8.08 10.83
N TRP A 116 19.02 -9.41 10.77
CA TRP A 116 19.08 -10.21 9.55
C TRP A 116 20.47 -10.33 8.89
N LYS A 117 21.55 -9.87 9.54
CA LYS A 117 22.92 -10.00 9.02
C LYS A 117 23.42 -11.45 8.95
N GLY A 118 22.66 -12.39 9.52
CA GLY A 118 22.98 -13.80 9.52
C GLY A 118 24.25 -14.09 10.30
N ILE A 119 24.78 -15.30 10.15
CA ILE A 119 26.06 -15.66 10.75
C ILE A 119 27.16 -14.90 10.01
N VAL A 120 27.77 -13.91 10.65
CA VAL A 120 28.94 -13.21 10.12
C VAL A 120 30.16 -14.10 10.35
N PHE A 121 30.69 -14.67 9.29
CA PHE A 121 31.97 -15.38 9.34
C PHE A 121 33.09 -14.34 9.39
N CYS A 122 33.80 -14.26 10.52
CA CYS A 122 35.01 -13.46 10.62
C CYS A 122 36.11 -14.10 9.76
N TYR A 123 36.59 -13.37 8.75
CA TYR A 123 37.76 -13.76 7.95
C TYR A 123 39.07 -13.31 8.62
N GLU A 124 39.11 -13.27 9.94
CA GLU A 124 40.38 -13.05 10.64
C GLU A 124 41.29 -14.23 10.33
N GLN A 125 42.38 -13.93 9.62
CA GLN A 125 43.48 -14.83 9.40
C GLN A 125 43.97 -15.33 10.77
N ASN A 126 43.71 -16.62 11.04
CA ASN A 126 44.34 -17.40 12.10
C ASN A 126 44.34 -16.73 13.47
N GLN A 127 43.18 -16.62 14.11
CA GLN A 127 43.16 -16.76 15.56
C GLN A 127 42.22 -17.90 15.92
N GLU A 128 42.83 -18.87 16.59
CA GLU A 128 42.32 -20.16 16.98
C GLU A 128 41.02 -20.00 17.79
N PHE A 129 39.87 -20.09 17.12
CA PHE A 129 38.57 -20.26 17.78
C PHE A 129 38.50 -21.66 18.40
N THR A 130 39.21 -21.80 19.52
CA THR A 130 39.02 -22.86 20.48
C THR A 130 37.65 -22.64 21.12
N GLN A 131 36.65 -23.38 20.63
CA GLN A 131 35.62 -24.07 21.42
C GLN A 131 34.47 -24.58 20.53
N ARG A 132 34.78 -25.43 19.54
CA ARG A 132 33.84 -26.52 19.24
C ARG A 132 34.13 -27.65 20.21
N LYS A 133 33.34 -27.65 21.28
CA LYS A 133 33.25 -28.71 22.27
C LYS A 133 33.20 -30.07 21.55
N GLN A 134 34.14 -30.90 21.95
CA GLN A 134 34.51 -32.21 21.43
C GLN A 134 33.34 -33.04 20.86
N VAL A 135 33.39 -33.30 19.55
CA VAL A 135 32.86 -34.55 18.98
C VAL A 135 34.05 -35.35 18.42
N SER A 136 35.03 -35.61 19.28
CA SER A 136 36.13 -36.52 19.00
C SER A 136 35.71 -37.99 19.14
N PHE A 137 34.50 -38.28 19.64
CA PHE A 137 34.09 -39.65 19.96
C PHE A 137 33.51 -40.46 18.78
N VAL A 138 33.22 -39.83 17.62
CA VAL A 138 32.50 -40.51 16.51
C VAL A 138 33.40 -40.81 15.31
N LYS A 139 34.59 -40.21 15.21
CA LYS A 139 35.46 -40.38 14.04
C LYS A 139 36.03 -41.80 13.88
N ASP A 140 36.14 -42.57 14.96
CA ASP A 140 36.73 -43.91 14.91
C ASP A 140 35.74 -45.01 14.55
N LYS A 141 34.42 -44.74 14.64
CA LYS A 141 33.39 -45.77 14.40
C LYS A 141 33.37 -46.25 12.95
N LEU A 142 33.59 -45.34 12.00
CA LEU A 142 33.54 -45.66 10.56
C LEU A 142 34.73 -46.54 10.15
N MET A 143 35.93 -46.21 10.64
CA MET A 143 37.15 -46.94 10.33
C MET A 143 37.17 -48.34 11.00
N GLN A 144 36.65 -48.45 12.22
CA GLN A 144 36.53 -49.75 12.91
C GLN A 144 35.63 -50.75 12.17
N HIS A 145 34.49 -50.31 11.62
CA HIS A 145 33.57 -51.23 10.93
C HIS A 145 34.14 -51.78 9.63
N ALA A 146 34.94 -50.99 8.91
CA ALA A 146 35.59 -51.43 7.67
C ALA A 146 36.62 -52.53 7.91
N ILE A 147 37.37 -52.46 9.02
CA ILE A 147 38.36 -53.48 9.40
C ILE A 147 37.67 -54.77 9.87
N GLN A 148 36.53 -54.67 10.56
CA GLN A 148 35.78 -55.82 11.07
C GLN A 148 35.06 -56.61 9.97
N SER A 149 34.82 -56.01 8.80
CA SER A 149 33.97 -56.58 7.72
C SER A 149 34.75 -57.16 6.53
N GLY A 150 36.09 -57.11 6.58
CA GLY A 150 36.98 -57.81 5.64
C GLY A 150 37.54 -59.08 6.25
#